data_AF-A0A523UVL5-F1
#
_entry.id   AF-A0A523UVL5-F1
#
_cell.length_a   1.000
_cell.length_b   1.000
_cell.length_c   1.000
_cell.angle_alpha   90.00
_cell.angle_beta   90.00
_cell.angle_gamma   90.00
#
_symmetry.space_group_name_H-M   'P 1'
#
loop_
_entity.id
_entity.type
_entity.pdbx_description
1 polymer ?
#
loop_
_entity_poly.entity_id
_entity_poly.type
_entity_poly.pdbx_seq_one_letter_code
_entity_poly.pdbx_strand_id
1 'polypeptide(L)'
;MESIPLQDKSPGPNVSELQRFSLLRGTWRLLNSFKFVIALLSIIALISFVGVLIPQGLPERVYIKKFGLPGHIILAFGLDNVFRTGWFLGMLAFLALDI
;
A
#
# COMPACT_ATOMS: atom_id res chain seq x y z
N MET A 1 -64.76 1.81 -30.38
CA MET A 1 -64.25 2.27 -29.07
C MET A 1 -63.12 1.33 -28.71
N GLU A 2 -61.88 1.67 -29.02
CA GLU A 2 -60.73 1.02 -28.38
C GLU A 2 -59.62 2.07 -28.28
N SER A 3 -59.61 2.77 -27.14
CA SER A 3 -58.56 3.72 -26.79
C SER A 3 -57.29 2.96 -26.45
N ILE A 4 -56.31 2.98 -27.35
CA ILE A 4 -54.98 2.42 -27.11
C ILE A 4 -54.35 3.13 -25.90
N PRO A 5 -53.85 2.40 -24.89
CA PRO A 5 -53.37 2.98 -23.65
C PRO A 5 -52.01 3.67 -23.85
N LEU A 6 -51.97 4.88 -23.30
CA LEU A 6 -50.87 5.74 -22.87
C LEU A 6 -49.48 5.08 -23.01
N GLN A 7 -48.72 5.57 -24.00
CA GLN A 7 -47.29 5.35 -24.11
C GLN A 7 -46.60 5.95 -22.87
N ASP A 8 -46.19 5.08 -21.94
CA ASP A 8 -45.36 5.42 -20.80
C ASP A 8 -43.99 5.89 -21.30
N LYS A 9 -43.83 7.21 -21.42
CA LYS A 9 -42.55 7.88 -21.67
C LYS A 9 -41.73 7.85 -20.39
N SER A 10 -41.36 6.66 -19.95
CA SER A 10 -40.37 6.49 -18.90
C SER A 10 -39.03 7.00 -19.48
N PRO A 11 -38.37 7.98 -18.85
CA PRO A 11 -37.11 8.50 -19.36
C PRO A 11 -36.10 7.36 -19.28
N GLY A 12 -35.66 6.90 -20.46
CA GLY A 12 -34.60 5.91 -20.56
C GLY A 12 -33.38 6.34 -19.74
N PRO A 13 -32.64 5.39 -19.15
CA PRO A 13 -31.57 5.68 -18.21
C PRO A 13 -30.61 6.71 -18.82
N ASN A 14 -30.43 7.82 -18.10
CA ASN A 14 -29.64 8.95 -18.56
C ASN A 14 -28.20 8.46 -18.77
N VAL A 15 -27.76 8.37 -20.03
CA VAL A 15 -26.48 7.75 -20.43
C VAL A 15 -25.28 8.39 -19.71
N SER A 16 -25.44 9.65 -19.29
CA SER A 16 -24.48 10.40 -18.48
C SER A 16 -24.28 9.86 -17.05
N GLU A 17 -25.29 9.23 -16.44
CA GLU A 17 -25.19 8.58 -15.13
C GLU A 17 -24.52 7.21 -15.21
N LEU A 18 -24.73 6.48 -16.31
CA LEU A 18 -24.08 5.17 -16.54
C LEU A 18 -22.56 5.30 -16.74
N GLN A 19 -22.08 6.40 -17.33
CA GLN A 19 -20.64 6.63 -17.55
C GLN A 19 -19.88 6.99 -16.26
N ARG A 20 -20.52 7.64 -15.29
CA ARG A 20 -19.87 8.07 -14.03
C ARG A 20 -19.43 6.90 -13.15
N PHE A 21 -20.15 5.77 -13.19
CA PHE A 21 -19.79 4.55 -12.44
C PHE A 21 -18.71 3.68 -13.11
N SER A 22 -18.28 4.02 -14.33
CA SER A 22 -17.29 3.24 -15.09
C SER A 22 -15.85 3.68 -14.79
N LEU A 23 -15.62 4.99 -14.60
CA LEU A 23 -14.27 5.54 -14.35
C LEU A 23 -13.72 5.14 -12.98
N LEU A 24 -14.59 5.00 -11.97
CA LEU A 24 -14.18 4.54 -10.63
C LEU A 24 -13.91 3.02 -10.57
N ARG A 25 -14.35 2.21 -11.54
CA ARG A 25 -14.12 0.75 -11.53
C ARG A 25 -12.76 0.34 -12.12
N GLY A 26 -12.14 1.19 -12.94
CA GLY A 26 -10.85 0.90 -13.60
C GLY A 26 -9.66 0.92 -12.63
N THR A 27 -9.59 1.93 -11.76
CA THR A 27 -8.48 2.09 -10.80
C THR A 27 -8.53 1.04 -9.69
N TRP A 28 -9.73 0.69 -9.22
CA TRP A 28 -9.91 -0.33 -8.16
C TRP A 28 -9.63 -1.77 -8.65
N ARG A 29 -9.83 -2.09 -9.93
CA ARG A 29 -9.45 -3.41 -10.49
C ARG A 29 -7.95 -3.59 -10.72
N LEU A 30 -7.17 -2.51 -10.80
CA LEU A 30 -5.72 -2.58 -10.99
C LEU A 30 -4.93 -2.70 -9.67
N LEU A 31 -5.50 -2.19 -8.57
CA LEU A 31 -4.99 -2.34 -7.21
C LEU A 31 -5.32 -3.73 -6.60
N ASN A 32 -6.17 -4.52 -7.27
CA ASN A 32 -6.74 -5.74 -6.74
C ASN A 32 -5.77 -6.94 -6.81
N SER A 33 -4.86 -7.00 -5.84
CA SER A 33 -4.05 -8.16 -5.43
C SER A 33 -2.58 -8.18 -5.91
N PHE A 34 -2.23 -8.64 -7.11
CA PHE A 34 -0.80 -8.89 -7.42
C PHE A 34 0.11 -7.66 -7.46
N LYS A 35 -0.37 -6.52 -7.97
CA LYS A 35 0.48 -5.32 -8.09
C LYS A 35 0.78 -4.69 -6.73
N PHE A 36 -0.13 -4.84 -5.77
CA PHE A 36 0.08 -4.38 -4.40
C PHE A 36 1.18 -5.21 -3.72
N VAL A 37 1.11 -6.54 -3.83
CA VAL A 37 2.13 -7.48 -3.33
C VAL A 37 3.52 -7.17 -3.90
N ILE A 38 3.63 -6.97 -5.23
CA ILE A 38 4.92 -6.68 -5.88
C ILE A 38 5.50 -5.35 -5.39
N ALA A 39 4.67 -4.32 -5.21
CA ALA A 39 5.11 -3.04 -4.68
C ALA A 39 5.57 -3.17 -3.22
N LEU A 40 4.80 -3.87 -2.38
CA LEU A 40 5.13 -4.11 -0.98
C LEU A 40 6.44 -4.92 -0.84
N LEU A 41 6.58 -5.99 -1.62
CA LEU A 41 7.79 -6.80 -1.68
C LEU A 41 9.00 -5.96 -2.10
N SER A 42 8.84 -5.06 -3.08
CA SER A 42 9.92 -4.16 -3.53
C SER A 42 10.36 -3.20 -2.42
N ILE A 43 9.41 -2.67 -1.64
CA ILE A 43 9.70 -1.81 -0.48
C ILE A 43 10.43 -2.61 0.60
N ILE A 44 9.95 -3.81 0.95
CA ILE A 44 10.60 -4.71 1.91
C ILE A 44 12.03 -5.03 1.48
N ALA A 45 12.25 -5.30 0.19
CA ALA A 45 13.57 -5.57 -0.37
C ALA A 45 14.52 -4.38 -0.24
N LEU A 46 14.04 -3.16 -0.54
CA LEU A 46 14.84 -1.94 -0.38
C LEU A 46 15.20 -1.69 1.10
N ILE A 47 14.25 -1.86 2.01
CA ILE A 47 14.49 -1.75 3.46
C ILE A 47 15.50 -2.81 3.91
N SER A 48 15.37 -4.05 3.44
CA SER A 48 16.28 -5.14 3.78
C SER A 48 17.71 -4.84 3.31
N PHE A 49 17.85 -4.28 2.11
CA PHE A 49 19.14 -3.84 1.59
C PHE A 49 19.77 -2.77 2.49
N VAL A 50 19.01 -1.75 2.89
CA VAL A 50 19.49 -0.72 3.84
C VAL A 50 19.82 -1.32 5.20
N GLY A 51 19.01 -2.25 5.70
CA GLY A 51 19.22 -2.95 6.96
C GLY A 51 20.50 -3.78 7.00
N VAL A 52 20.97 -4.29 5.86
CA VAL A 52 22.26 -4.97 5.72
C VAL A 52 23.44 -3.99 5.78
N LEU A 53 23.26 -2.76 5.28
CA LEU A 53 24.30 -1.72 5.33
C LEU A 53 24.52 -1.16 6.73
N ILE A 54 23.47 -1.15 7.56
CA ILE A 54 23.51 -0.66 8.94
C ILE A 54 23.82 -1.84 9.88
N PRO A 55 24.87 -1.77 10.72
CA PRO A 55 25.12 -2.82 11.70
C PRO A 55 23.91 -2.96 12.62
N GLN A 56 23.45 -4.18 12.90
CA GLN A 56 22.24 -4.44 13.68
C GLN A 56 22.57 -4.77 15.14
N GLY A 57 21.68 -4.41 16.07
CA GLY A 57 21.75 -4.82 17.47
C GLY A 57 22.90 -4.21 18.29
N LEU A 58 23.47 -3.08 17.86
CA LEU A 58 24.47 -2.36 18.67
C LEU A 58 23.80 -1.51 19.76
N PRO A 59 24.54 -1.09 20.79
CA PRO A 59 24.02 -0.11 21.74
C PRO A 59 23.77 1.25 21.07
N GLU A 60 22.70 1.95 21.45
CA GLU A 60 22.29 3.25 20.89
C GLU A 60 23.42 4.28 20.84
N ARG A 61 24.21 4.35 21.91
CA ARG A 61 25.38 5.25 22.02
C ARG A 61 26.41 5.03 20.91
N VAL A 62 26.56 3.80 20.43
CA VAL A 62 27.49 3.44 19.37
C VAL A 62 26.99 3.97 18.02
N TYR A 63 25.68 3.97 17.77
CA TYR A 63 25.11 4.52 16.54
C TYR A 63 25.29 6.03 16.46
N ILE A 64 25.01 6.77 17.54
CA ILE A 64 25.22 8.22 17.56
C ILE A 64 26.70 8.57 17.36
N LYS A 65 27.60 7.79 17.96
CA LYS A 65 29.05 7.98 17.79
C LYS A 65 29.54 7.64 16.37
N LYS A 66 28.98 6.60 15.73
CA LYS A 66 29.43 6.11 14.42
C LYS A 66 28.83 6.90 13.25
N PHE A 67 27.58 7.31 13.37
CA PHE A 67 26.81 7.93 12.28
C PHE A 67 26.46 9.40 12.54
N GLY A 68 26.64 9.93 13.75
CA GLY A 68 26.31 11.32 14.07
C GLY A 68 24.82 11.60 13.96
N LEU A 69 24.45 12.67 13.24
CA LEU A 69 23.06 13.09 13.03
C LEU A 69 22.18 11.96 12.43
N PRO A 70 22.59 11.26 11.36
CA PRO A 70 21.88 10.07 10.86
C PRO A 70 21.64 8.97 11.89
N GLY A 71 22.50 8.83 12.89
CA GLY A 71 22.34 7.83 13.96
C GLY A 71 21.03 8.01 14.73
N HIS A 72 20.59 9.25 14.93
CA HIS A 72 19.31 9.53 15.60
C HIS A 72 18.12 9.08 14.76
N ILE A 73 18.20 9.20 13.42
CA ILE A 73 17.15 8.77 12.50
C ILE A 73 17.08 7.24 12.47
N ILE A 74 18.24 6.58 12.45
CA ILE A 74 18.35 5.12 12.50
C ILE A 74 17.64 4.58 13.75
N LEU A 75 17.93 5.16 14.92
CA LEU A 75 17.31 4.76 16.18
C LEU A 75 15.81 5.13 16.23
N ALA A 76 15.43 6.32 15.78
CA ALA A 76 14.04 6.77 15.80
C ALA A 76 13.10 5.89 14.96
N PHE A 77 13.58 5.38 13.82
CA PHE A 77 12.82 4.47 12.96
C PHE A 77 13.02 2.98 13.31
N GLY A 78 13.90 2.66 14.27
CA GLY A 78 14.25 1.29 14.64
C GLY A 78 15.05 0.54 13.57
N LEU A 79 15.81 1.26 12.74
CA LEU A 79 16.65 0.68 11.68
C LEU A 79 17.87 -0.06 12.23
N ASP A 80 18.23 0.17 13.50
CA ASP A 80 19.23 -0.58 14.25
C ASP A 80 18.80 -2.03 14.54
N ASN A 81 17.49 -2.31 14.48
CA ASN A 81 16.91 -3.64 14.68
C ASN A 81 15.74 -3.88 13.72
N VAL A 82 15.91 -3.50 12.45
CA VAL A 82 14.82 -3.41 11.46
C VAL A 82 14.04 -4.71 11.29
N PHE A 83 14.71 -5.86 11.37
CA PHE A 83 14.09 -7.18 11.20
C PHE A 83 13.13 -7.57 12.33
N ARG A 84 13.14 -6.84 13.46
CA ARG A 84 12.31 -7.10 14.64
C ARG A 84 11.31 -5.97 14.90
N THR A 85 11.32 -4.90 14.11
CA THR A 85 10.38 -3.79 14.31
C THR A 85 8.97 -4.19 13.89
N GLY A 86 7.98 -3.69 14.63
CA GLY A 86 6.58 -4.02 14.38
C GLY A 86 6.08 -3.60 13.00
N TRP A 87 6.58 -2.48 12.45
CA TRP A 87 6.20 -2.01 11.13
C TRP A 87 6.78 -2.90 10.00
N PHE A 88 8.02 -3.38 10.14
CA PHE A 88 8.63 -4.30 9.17
C PHE A 88 7.97 -5.68 9.22
N LEU A 89 7.76 -6.21 10.43
CA LEU A 89 7.03 -7.45 10.64
C LEU A 89 5.57 -7.35 10.17
N GLY A 90 4.94 -6.19 10.33
CA GLY A 90 3.60 -5.92 9.79
C GLY A 90 3.56 -5.98 8.26
N MET A 91 4.54 -5.37 7.59
CA MET A 91 4.67 -5.49 6.12
C MET A 91 4.94 -6.93 5.68
N LEU A 92 5.81 -7.65 6.39
CA LEU A 92 6.13 -9.05 6.10
C LEU A 92 4.93 -9.98 6.35
N ALA A 93 4.19 -9.76 7.44
CA ALA A 93 2.99 -10.52 7.78
C ALA A 93 1.89 -10.25 6.75
N PHE A 94 1.67 -9.00 6.36
CA PHE A 94 0.74 -8.67 5.29
C PHE A 94 1.12 -9.39 4.00
N LEU A 95 2.39 -9.32 3.61
CA LEU A 95 2.90 -10.02 2.43
C LEU A 95 2.69 -11.53 2.51
N ALA A 96 2.94 -12.14 3.68
CA ALA A 96 2.79 -13.57 3.89
C ALA A 96 1.32 -14.05 3.89
N LEU A 97 0.40 -13.18 4.31
CA LEU A 97 -1.04 -13.46 4.31
C LEU A 97 -1.70 -13.22 2.94
N ASP A 98 -1.09 -12.40 2.09
CA ASP A 98 -1.57 -12.05 0.74
C ASP A 98 -0.92 -12.92 -0.37
N ILE A 99 -0.15 -13.95 0.03
CA ILE A 99 0.45 -14.98 -0.85
C ILE A 99 -0.49 -16.18 -1.01
#